data_AF-A0AAD5PQ29-F1
#
_entry.id   AF-A0AAD5PQ29-F1
#
_cell.length_a   1.000
_cell.length_b   1.000
_cell.length_c   1.000
_cell.angle_alpha   90.00
_cell.angle_beta   90.00
_cell.angle_gamma   90.00
#
_symmetry.space_group_name_H-M   'P 1'
#
loop_
_entity.id
_entity.type
_entity.pdbx_description
1 polymer ?
#
loop_
_entity_poly.entity_id
_entity_poly.type
_entity_poly.pdbx_seq_one_letter_code
_entity_poly.pdbx_strand_id
1 'polypeptide(L)'
;MIGIVNARLNKIKPPYEITRSTGDIDDIPNWKASMFRAFGLYYFQILEGLLVEEYFEHFSNLMYGLYGLLQERISVKDVKNVEVLFKKFVTDMELLYGGEHVGINIHFLVHLPQSVLDWGCLWTTSTFIPEWFNGHLLTLCNGTQSQAEQMAHTYLLKHAVRDEFVTLLKSTDAIIPPTVSSLLIELLHLPLDTREELIEKKSLLTKELLNFWVPQRTGS
;
A
#
# COMPACT_ATOMS: atom_id res chain seq x y z
N MET A 1 13.70 -1.82 29.82
CA MET A 1 13.41 -2.52 28.56
C MET A 1 12.70 -1.60 27.57
N ILE A 2 11.48 -1.14 27.87
CA ILE A 2 10.65 -0.25 27.03
C ILE A 2 11.42 0.97 26.47
N GLY A 3 12.11 1.75 27.32
CA GLY A 3 12.86 2.93 26.85
C GLY A 3 13.98 2.61 25.86
N ILE A 4 14.56 1.41 25.92
CA ILE A 4 15.57 0.94 24.94
C ILE A 4 14.89 0.64 23.60
N VAL A 5 13.69 0.04 23.62
CA VAL A 5 12.92 -0.27 22.42
C VAL A 5 12.49 1.01 21.70
N ASN A 6 11.95 2.01 22.42
CA ASN A 6 11.60 3.30 21.82
C ASN A 6 12.82 4.02 21.25
N ALA A 7 13.98 3.95 21.93
CA ALA A 7 15.21 4.51 21.40
C ALA A 7 15.70 3.80 20.12
N ARG A 8 15.46 2.48 19.99
CA ARG A 8 15.74 1.72 18.76
C ARG A 8 14.75 2.06 17.65
N LEU A 9 13.45 2.11 17.94
CA LEU A 9 12.40 2.50 16.99
C LEU A 9 12.67 3.87 16.36
N ASN A 10 12.98 4.88 17.19
CA ASN A 10 13.24 6.24 16.73
C ASN A 10 14.49 6.39 15.85
N LYS A 11 15.41 5.40 15.84
CA LYS A 11 16.60 5.41 14.98
C LYS A 11 16.34 4.80 13.61
N ILE A 12 15.32 3.96 13.47
CA ILE A 12 15.04 3.26 12.21
C ILE A 12 14.23 4.19 11.30
N LYS A 13 14.68 4.31 10.06
CA LYS A 13 13.90 4.99 9.02
C LYS A 13 13.00 3.96 8.32
N PRO A 14 11.68 4.19 8.27
CA PRO A 14 10.78 3.33 7.50
C PRO A 14 11.17 3.30 6.02
N PRO A 15 10.95 2.18 5.30
CA PRO A 15 10.80 2.21 3.85
C PRO A 15 9.69 3.19 3.44
N TYR A 16 9.79 3.75 2.23
CA TYR A 16 8.86 4.79 1.74
C TYR A 16 7.37 4.35 1.79
N GLU A 17 7.12 3.05 1.74
CA GLU A 17 5.80 2.40 1.75
C GLU A 17 5.09 2.52 3.10
N ILE A 18 5.86 2.75 4.18
CA ILE A 18 5.31 2.89 5.52
C ILE A 18 5.09 4.38 5.80
N THR A 19 3.86 4.83 5.52
CA THR A 19 3.45 6.23 5.69
C THR A 19 3.20 6.64 7.14
N ARG A 20 3.12 5.67 8.07
CA ARG A 20 2.85 5.93 9.50
C ARG A 20 3.97 5.34 10.35
N SER A 21 4.65 6.19 11.12
CA SER A 21 5.61 5.74 12.13
C SER A 21 4.94 4.74 13.08
N THR A 22 5.62 3.65 13.40
CA THR A 22 5.32 2.90 14.61
C THR A 22 5.46 3.91 15.76
N GLY A 23 4.39 4.11 16.52
CA GLY A 23 4.44 5.01 17.68
C GLY A 23 5.35 4.43 18.77
N ASP A 24 5.39 5.06 19.93
CA ASP A 24 6.08 4.47 21.07
C ASP A 24 5.45 3.13 21.46
N ILE A 25 6.28 2.20 21.94
CA ILE A 25 5.83 0.87 22.35
C ILE A 25 4.93 0.92 23.60
N ASP A 26 5.01 2.01 24.35
CA ASP A 26 4.10 2.30 25.47
C ASP A 26 2.63 2.43 25.02
N ASP A 27 2.40 2.73 23.74
CA ASP A 27 1.08 2.95 23.16
C ASP A 27 0.52 1.71 22.44
N ILE A 28 1.12 0.51 22.63
CA ILE A 28 0.67 -0.75 22.02
C ILE A 28 -0.86 -0.94 22.07
N PRO A 29 -1.57 -0.66 23.19
CA PRO A 29 -3.02 -0.85 23.25
C PRO A 29 -3.81 -0.02 22.22
N ASN A 30 -3.26 1.11 21.75
CA ASN A 30 -3.89 1.98 20.76
C ASN A 30 -3.36 1.76 19.33
N TRP A 31 -2.44 0.81 19.15
CA TRP A 31 -1.91 0.51 17.82
C TRP A 31 -2.99 -0.04 16.90
N LYS A 32 -3.00 0.46 15.66
CA LYS A 32 -3.85 -0.08 14.60
C LYS A 32 -3.22 -1.32 13.97
N ALA A 33 -4.02 -2.13 13.29
CA ALA A 33 -3.54 -3.33 12.58
C ALA A 33 -2.35 -3.04 11.62
N SER A 34 -2.36 -1.88 10.94
CA SER A 34 -1.25 -1.46 10.07
C SER A 34 0.06 -1.18 10.83
N MET A 35 -0.02 -0.73 12.09
CA MET A 35 1.16 -0.51 12.94
C MET A 35 1.74 -1.84 13.42
N PHE A 36 0.90 -2.78 13.84
CA PHE A 36 1.34 -4.14 14.17
C PHE A 36 1.99 -4.84 12.98
N ARG A 37 1.37 -4.70 11.79
CA ARG A 37 1.95 -5.22 10.53
C ARG A 37 3.31 -4.60 10.25
N ALA A 38 3.43 -3.29 10.33
CA ALA A 38 4.70 -2.59 10.10
C ALA A 38 5.76 -3.04 11.10
N PHE A 39 5.41 -3.08 12.39
CA PHE A 39 6.27 -3.57 13.47
C PHE A 39 6.79 -4.97 13.18
N GLY A 40 5.88 -5.91 12.95
CA GLY A 40 6.22 -7.31 12.73
C GLY A 40 7.07 -7.55 11.50
N LEU A 41 6.81 -6.86 10.38
CA LEU A 41 7.52 -7.13 9.12
C LEU A 41 8.85 -6.38 9.01
N TYR A 42 9.00 -5.21 9.64
CA TYR A 42 10.15 -4.33 9.40
C TYR A 42 10.95 -3.93 10.64
N TYR A 43 10.35 -4.00 11.83
CA TYR A 43 10.99 -3.48 13.05
C TYR A 43 11.24 -4.53 14.11
N PHE A 44 10.72 -5.76 13.99
CA PHE A 44 10.80 -6.74 15.07
C PHE A 44 12.23 -7.09 15.51
N GLN A 45 13.22 -6.95 14.61
CA GLN A 45 14.63 -7.19 14.90
C GLN A 45 15.16 -6.28 16.02
N ILE A 46 14.50 -5.16 16.32
CA ILE A 46 14.86 -4.33 17.49
C ILE A 46 14.73 -5.06 18.82
N LEU A 47 14.01 -6.19 18.87
CA LEU A 47 13.83 -7.00 20.06
C LEU A 47 15.04 -7.92 20.31
N GLU A 48 15.97 -8.03 19.36
CA GLU A 48 17.17 -8.85 19.47
C GLU A 48 18.05 -8.41 20.65
N GLY A 49 18.45 -9.36 21.49
CA GLY A 49 19.21 -9.12 22.72
C GLY A 49 18.42 -8.41 23.83
N LEU A 50 17.12 -8.17 23.64
CA LEU A 50 16.21 -7.66 24.69
C LEU A 50 15.28 -8.76 25.21
N LEU A 51 14.84 -9.65 24.33
CA LEU A 51 14.09 -10.85 24.69
C LEU A 51 15.04 -12.01 24.97
N VAL A 52 14.56 -12.93 25.81
CA VAL A 52 15.16 -14.26 25.95
C VAL A 52 15.11 -14.97 24.60
N GLU A 53 16.18 -15.69 24.25
CA GLU A 53 16.47 -16.18 22.89
C GLU A 53 15.31 -17.01 22.33
N GLU A 54 14.74 -17.91 23.14
CA GLU A 54 13.63 -18.79 22.76
C GLU A 54 12.38 -18.00 22.33
N TYR A 55 12.08 -16.89 23.01
CA TYR A 55 10.95 -16.02 22.68
C TYR A 55 11.21 -15.21 21.42
N PHE A 56 12.45 -14.74 21.23
CA PHE A 56 12.82 -14.00 20.04
C PHE A 56 12.79 -14.89 18.79
N GLU A 57 13.34 -16.10 18.86
CA GLU A 57 13.29 -17.07 17.78
C GLU A 57 11.85 -17.48 17.46
N HIS A 58 11.04 -17.72 18.48
CA HIS A 58 9.64 -18.07 18.31
C HIS A 58 8.86 -16.96 17.59
N PHE A 59 9.01 -15.70 18.02
CA PHE A 59 8.40 -14.56 17.33
C PHE A 59 8.94 -14.38 15.90
N SER A 60 10.24 -14.61 15.70
CA SER A 60 10.88 -14.55 14.39
C SER A 60 10.30 -15.57 13.42
N ASN A 61 10.02 -16.80 13.86
CA ASN A 61 9.40 -17.84 13.05
C ASN A 61 8.02 -17.40 12.52
N LEU A 62 7.22 -16.72 13.35
CA LEU A 62 5.95 -16.14 12.91
C LEU A 62 6.16 -15.10 11.81
N MET A 63 7.09 -14.16 12.04
CA MET A 63 7.33 -13.06 11.10
C MET A 63 7.90 -13.57 9.77
N TYR A 64 8.81 -14.55 9.79
CA TYR A 64 9.33 -15.18 8.58
C TYR A 64 8.25 -15.92 7.78
N GLY A 65 7.39 -16.68 8.45
CA GLY A 65 6.27 -17.37 7.80
C GLY A 65 5.29 -16.39 7.16
N LEU A 66 4.90 -15.33 7.89
CA LEU A 66 4.02 -14.28 7.36
C LEU A 66 4.67 -13.53 6.19
N TYR A 67 5.95 -13.17 6.30
CA TYR A 67 6.69 -12.50 5.24
C TYR A 67 6.72 -13.33 3.95
N GLY A 68 6.94 -14.64 4.06
CA GLY A 68 6.91 -15.56 2.92
C GLY A 68 5.53 -15.59 2.25
N LEU A 69 4.46 -15.76 3.03
CA LEU A 69 3.11 -15.84 2.48
C LEU A 69 2.57 -14.50 1.95
N LEU A 70 3.17 -13.37 2.34
CA LEU A 70 2.83 -12.03 1.87
C LEU A 70 3.62 -11.59 0.61
N GLN A 71 4.53 -12.41 0.10
CA GLN A 71 5.24 -12.10 -1.14
C GLN A 71 4.27 -11.98 -2.34
N GLU A 72 4.66 -11.24 -3.37
CA GLU A 72 3.90 -11.19 -4.63
C GLU A 72 3.79 -12.58 -5.28
N ARG A 73 4.83 -13.40 -5.12
CA ARG A 73 4.93 -14.76 -5.65
C ARG A 73 5.60 -15.65 -4.63
N ILE A 74 5.06 -16.85 -4.42
CA ILE A 74 5.65 -17.88 -3.56
C ILE A 74 5.51 -19.25 -4.24
N SER A 75 6.53 -20.10 -4.09
CA SER A 75 6.47 -21.46 -4.61
C SER A 75 5.65 -22.36 -3.69
N VAL A 76 5.00 -23.39 -4.25
CA VAL A 76 4.26 -24.39 -3.46
C VAL A 76 5.17 -25.09 -2.43
N LYS A 77 6.45 -25.26 -2.75
CA LYS A 77 7.44 -25.83 -1.84
C LYS A 77 7.64 -24.93 -0.62
N ASP A 78 7.76 -23.63 -0.84
CA ASP A 78 7.96 -22.67 0.25
C ASP A 78 6.69 -22.52 1.10
N VAL A 79 5.50 -22.58 0.50
CA VAL A 79 4.24 -22.62 1.25
C VAL A 79 4.19 -23.83 2.20
N LYS A 80 4.61 -25.01 1.74
CA LYS A 80 4.72 -26.21 2.59
C LYS A 80 5.76 -26.07 3.70
N ASN A 81 6.87 -25.37 3.44
CA ASN A 81 7.86 -25.07 4.48
C ASN A 81 7.25 -24.16 5.55
N VAL A 82 6.49 -23.14 5.16
CA VAL A 82 5.77 -22.26 6.09
C VAL A 82 4.71 -23.03 6.88
N GLU A 83 4.05 -24.01 6.27
CA GLU A 83 3.10 -24.87 6.99
C GLU A 83 3.75 -25.65 8.14
N VAL A 84 4.92 -26.24 7.89
CA VAL A 84 5.71 -26.90 8.95
C VAL A 84 6.12 -25.89 10.02
N LEU A 85 6.56 -24.69 9.61
CA LEU A 85 6.97 -23.61 10.51
C LEU A 85 5.82 -23.16 11.43
N PHE A 86 4.62 -22.94 10.88
CA PHE A 86 3.46 -22.51 11.65
C PHE A 86 2.90 -23.62 12.56
N LYS A 87 2.93 -24.88 12.12
CA LYS A 87 2.60 -26.01 13.01
C LYS A 87 3.53 -26.04 14.22
N LYS A 88 4.84 -25.90 14.00
CA LYS A 88 5.82 -25.80 15.09
C LYS A 88 5.56 -24.59 15.98
N PHE A 89 5.33 -23.41 15.39
CA PHE A 89 5.02 -22.19 16.15
C PHE A 89 3.82 -22.39 17.08
N VAL A 90 2.73 -22.97 16.59
CA VAL A 90 1.52 -23.22 17.39
C VAL A 90 1.76 -24.26 18.49
N THR A 91 2.53 -25.31 18.22
CA THR A 91 2.91 -26.29 19.27
C THR A 91 3.77 -25.65 20.36
N ASP A 92 4.73 -24.81 19.98
CA ASP A 92 5.65 -24.17 20.92
C ASP A 92 4.98 -23.03 21.72
N MET A 93 3.83 -22.49 21.26
CA MET A 93 3.10 -21.41 21.95
C MET A 93 2.65 -21.81 23.35
N GLU A 94 2.08 -23.01 23.52
CA GLU A 94 1.61 -23.47 24.83
C GLU A 94 2.79 -23.62 25.81
N LEU A 95 3.92 -24.13 25.33
CA LEU A 95 5.12 -24.34 26.14
C LEU A 95 5.75 -23.00 26.60
N LEU A 96 5.82 -22.01 25.70
CA LEU A 96 6.52 -20.76 25.96
C LEU A 96 5.65 -19.71 26.67
N TYR A 97 4.36 -19.67 26.38
CA TYR A 97 3.45 -18.61 26.84
C TYR A 97 2.33 -19.13 27.75
N GLY A 98 2.10 -20.44 27.83
CA GLY A 98 0.99 -21.02 28.57
C GLY A 98 -0.26 -21.21 27.70
N GLY A 99 -1.06 -22.24 28.02
CA GLY A 99 -2.24 -22.64 27.25
C GLY A 99 -3.34 -21.57 27.19
N GLU A 100 -3.42 -20.69 28.20
CA GLU A 100 -4.37 -19.59 28.25
C GLU A 100 -4.13 -18.52 27.17
N HIS A 101 -2.92 -18.46 26.62
CA HIS A 101 -2.55 -17.54 25.53
C HIS A 101 -2.73 -18.17 24.14
N VAL A 102 -3.11 -19.46 24.05
CA VAL A 102 -3.38 -20.15 22.78
C VAL A 102 -4.84 -19.90 22.35
N GLY A 103 -5.07 -18.70 21.83
CA GLY A 103 -6.37 -18.31 21.27
C GLY A 103 -6.63 -18.92 19.87
N ILE A 104 -7.87 -18.81 19.40
CA ILE A 104 -8.28 -19.28 18.06
C ILE A 104 -7.44 -18.65 16.93
N ASN A 105 -7.01 -17.40 17.09
CA ASN A 105 -6.18 -16.70 16.10
C ASN A 105 -4.81 -17.39 15.91
N ILE A 106 -4.26 -17.98 16.97
CA ILE A 106 -3.03 -18.75 16.90
C ILE A 106 -3.27 -20.05 16.13
N HIS A 107 -4.38 -20.73 16.38
CA HIS A 107 -4.75 -21.92 15.63
C HIS A 107 -4.94 -21.64 14.13
N PHE A 108 -5.52 -20.49 13.77
CA PHE A 108 -5.72 -20.10 12.37
C PHE A 108 -4.43 -19.98 11.56
N LEU A 109 -3.26 -19.79 12.20
CA LEU A 109 -1.97 -19.77 11.51
C LEU A 109 -1.71 -21.07 10.72
N VAL A 110 -2.14 -22.22 11.23
CA VAL A 110 -1.93 -23.52 10.56
C VAL A 110 -2.71 -23.62 9.25
N HIS A 111 -3.78 -22.84 9.09
CA HIS A 111 -4.64 -22.84 7.91
C HIS A 111 -4.24 -21.78 6.86
N LEU A 112 -3.37 -20.82 7.21
CA LEU A 112 -2.90 -19.80 6.26
C LEU A 112 -2.18 -20.38 5.04
N PRO A 113 -1.28 -21.38 5.15
CA PRO A 113 -0.63 -21.98 3.99
C PRO A 113 -1.63 -22.61 3.02
N GLN A 114 -2.61 -23.35 3.54
CA GLN A 114 -3.68 -23.94 2.72
C GLN A 114 -4.50 -22.84 2.03
N SER A 115 -4.84 -21.78 2.75
CA SER A 115 -5.53 -20.62 2.19
C SER A 115 -4.73 -19.98 1.04
N VAL A 116 -3.40 -19.95 1.12
CA VAL A 116 -2.54 -19.44 0.06
C VAL A 116 -2.51 -20.35 -1.18
N LEU A 117 -2.57 -21.67 -0.98
CA LEU A 117 -2.68 -22.62 -2.10
C LEU A 117 -4.02 -22.50 -2.82
N ASP A 118 -5.09 -22.22 -2.08
CA ASP A 118 -6.44 -22.16 -2.63
C ASP A 118 -6.76 -20.79 -3.28
N TRP A 119 -6.29 -19.69 -2.68
CA TRP A 119 -6.72 -18.33 -3.04
C TRP A 119 -5.58 -17.38 -3.47
N GLY A 120 -4.33 -17.87 -3.46
CA GLY A 120 -3.14 -17.07 -3.73
C GLY A 120 -2.55 -16.39 -2.49
N CYS A 121 -1.46 -15.65 -2.68
CA CYS A 121 -0.69 -15.04 -1.57
C CYS A 121 -1.56 -14.19 -0.63
N LEU A 122 -1.20 -14.08 0.65
CA LEU A 122 -2.03 -13.43 1.68
C LEU A 122 -2.40 -11.97 1.40
N TRP A 123 -1.64 -11.27 0.55
CA TRP A 123 -1.98 -9.91 0.17
C TRP A 123 -3.25 -9.82 -0.69
N THR A 124 -3.62 -10.89 -1.42
CA THR A 124 -4.80 -10.91 -2.31
C THR A 124 -6.11 -11.03 -1.54
N THR A 125 -6.08 -11.70 -0.39
CA THR A 125 -7.27 -11.95 0.47
C THR A 125 -7.34 -11.00 1.66
N SER A 126 -6.47 -9.99 1.71
CA SER A 126 -6.38 -9.07 2.83
C SER A 126 -7.51 -8.04 2.86
N THR A 127 -8.02 -7.74 4.06
CA THR A 127 -9.05 -6.71 4.26
C THR A 127 -8.52 -5.27 4.20
N PHE A 128 -7.20 -5.06 4.17
CA PHE A 128 -6.63 -3.71 4.10
C PHE A 128 -7.07 -2.95 2.84
N ILE A 129 -7.16 -3.61 1.68
CA ILE A 129 -7.56 -3.00 0.42
C ILE A 129 -9.04 -2.54 0.46
N PRO A 130 -10.01 -3.42 0.78
CA PRO A 130 -11.41 -2.99 0.85
C PRO A 130 -11.67 -1.99 1.98
N GLU A 131 -11.00 -2.09 3.13
CA GLU A 131 -11.14 -1.09 4.21
C GLU A 131 -10.63 0.29 3.78
N TRP A 132 -9.46 0.35 3.15
CA TRP A 132 -8.93 1.59 2.59
C TRP A 132 -9.90 2.20 1.56
N PHE A 133 -10.41 1.36 0.65
CA PHE A 133 -11.34 1.80 -0.37
C PHE A 133 -12.67 2.29 0.23
N ASN A 134 -13.20 1.62 1.25
CA ASN A 134 -14.39 2.07 1.99
C ASN A 134 -14.14 3.43 2.65
N GLY A 135 -12.96 3.64 3.23
CA GLY A 135 -12.55 4.95 3.74
C GLY A 135 -12.56 6.03 2.66
N HIS A 136 -12.07 5.71 1.46
CA HIS A 136 -12.12 6.63 0.32
C HIS A 136 -13.57 6.93 -0.12
N LEU A 137 -14.42 5.91 -0.24
CA LEU A 137 -15.83 6.08 -0.62
C LEU A 137 -16.58 6.99 0.36
N LEU A 138 -16.31 6.87 1.66
CA LEU A 138 -16.91 7.74 2.69
C LEU A 138 -16.58 9.22 2.46
N THR A 139 -15.41 9.56 1.90
CA THR A 139 -15.06 10.95 1.55
C THR A 139 -15.86 11.51 0.37
N LEU A 140 -16.55 10.66 -0.39
CA LEU A 140 -17.36 11.07 -1.53
C LEU A 140 -18.80 11.43 -1.14
N CYS A 141 -19.16 11.30 0.14
CA CYS A 141 -20.47 11.65 0.66
C CYS A 141 -20.36 12.87 1.57
N ASN A 142 -21.18 13.90 1.30
CA ASN A 142 -21.19 15.14 2.07
C ASN A 142 -22.43 15.28 2.97
N GLY A 143 -23.41 14.38 2.85
CA GLY A 143 -24.67 14.42 3.60
C GLY A 143 -25.01 13.11 4.30
N THR A 144 -26.11 13.10 5.07
CA THR A 144 -26.57 11.93 5.84
C THR A 144 -27.64 11.10 5.12
N GLN A 145 -28.26 11.66 4.08
CA GLN A 145 -29.33 11.02 3.30
C GLN A 145 -28.77 10.40 2.01
N SER A 146 -29.32 9.26 1.58
CA SER A 146 -28.94 8.58 0.33
C SER A 146 -27.43 8.42 0.14
N GLN A 147 -26.70 8.08 1.20
CA GLN A 147 -25.24 8.07 1.22
C GLN A 147 -24.63 7.18 0.12
N ALA A 148 -25.20 5.99 -0.10
CA ALA A 148 -24.75 5.07 -1.15
C ALA A 148 -24.91 5.66 -2.56
N GLU A 149 -26.03 6.35 -2.82
CA GLU A 149 -26.30 6.99 -4.11
C GLU A 149 -25.35 8.17 -4.35
N GLN A 150 -25.09 8.98 -3.31
CA GLN A 150 -24.12 10.08 -3.38
C GLN A 150 -22.69 9.57 -3.68
N MET A 151 -22.27 8.50 -3.01
CA MET A 151 -20.97 7.88 -3.24
C MET A 151 -20.88 7.35 -4.67
N ALA A 152 -21.89 6.60 -5.12
CA ALA A 152 -21.92 6.03 -6.47
C ALA A 152 -21.90 7.13 -7.54
N HIS A 153 -22.77 8.13 -7.42
CA HIS A 153 -22.86 9.24 -8.37
C HIS A 153 -21.54 10.03 -8.44
N THR A 154 -20.97 10.40 -7.29
CA THR A 154 -19.72 11.16 -7.23
C THR A 154 -18.54 10.35 -7.77
N TYR A 155 -18.47 9.06 -7.46
CA TYR A 155 -17.45 8.16 -7.99
C TYR A 155 -17.54 8.03 -9.52
N LEU A 156 -18.73 7.76 -10.04
CA LEU A 156 -18.98 7.63 -11.48
C LEU A 156 -18.68 8.93 -12.22
N LEU A 157 -19.08 10.09 -11.66
CA LEU A 157 -18.78 11.40 -12.25
C LEU A 157 -17.27 11.65 -12.31
N LYS A 158 -16.54 11.39 -11.22
CA LYS A 158 -15.07 11.51 -11.20
C LYS A 158 -14.41 10.61 -12.23
N HIS A 159 -14.90 9.38 -12.40
CA HIS A 159 -14.39 8.44 -13.38
C HIS A 159 -14.68 8.89 -14.82
N ALA A 160 -15.90 9.33 -15.11
CA ALA A 160 -16.27 9.83 -16.43
C ALA A 160 -15.46 11.07 -16.84
N VAL A 161 -15.31 12.04 -15.92
CA VAL A 161 -14.48 13.23 -16.14
C VAL A 161 -13.01 12.83 -16.39
N ARG A 162 -12.51 11.84 -15.65
CA ARG A 162 -11.15 11.31 -15.87
C ARG A 162 -10.99 10.73 -17.27
N ASP A 163 -11.93 9.89 -17.71
CA ASP A 163 -11.86 9.22 -19.02
C ASP A 163 -11.98 10.21 -20.18
N GLU A 164 -12.90 11.17 -20.09
CA GLU A 164 -13.06 12.23 -21.08
C GLU A 164 -11.80 13.11 -21.15
N PHE A 165 -11.24 13.48 -20.00
CA PHE A 165 -10.04 14.30 -19.96
C PHE A 165 -8.82 13.56 -20.52
N VAL A 166 -8.64 12.26 -20.23
CA VAL A 166 -7.59 11.44 -20.85
C VAL A 166 -7.77 11.36 -22.37
N THR A 167 -9.00 11.22 -22.85
CA THR A 167 -9.31 11.22 -24.29
C THR A 167 -8.95 12.54 -24.95
N LEU A 168 -9.27 13.66 -24.28
CA LEU A 168 -8.99 15.02 -24.74
C LEU A 168 -7.49 15.35 -24.69
N LEU A 169 -6.75 14.79 -23.74
CA LEU A 169 -5.29 14.89 -23.71
C LEU A 169 -4.62 14.18 -24.87
N LYS A 170 -5.16 13.02 -25.29
CA LYS A 170 -4.63 12.24 -26.41
C LYS A 170 -4.97 12.86 -27.76
N SER A 171 -6.09 13.56 -27.89
CA SER A 171 -6.46 14.20 -29.17
C SER A 171 -5.47 15.32 -29.55
N THR A 172 -5.02 15.32 -30.80
CA THR A 172 -4.01 16.26 -31.31
C THR A 172 -4.55 17.68 -31.45
N ASP A 173 -5.87 17.84 -31.60
CA ASP A 173 -6.52 19.11 -31.92
C ASP A 173 -6.95 19.93 -30.68
N ALA A 174 -6.84 19.38 -29.47
CA ALA A 174 -7.29 20.06 -28.26
C ALA A 174 -6.21 20.98 -27.66
N ILE A 175 -6.42 22.29 -27.77
CA ILE A 175 -5.57 23.31 -27.14
C ILE A 175 -6.03 23.52 -25.69
N ILE A 176 -5.55 22.70 -24.76
CA ILE A 176 -5.76 22.91 -23.33
C ILE A 176 -4.64 23.81 -22.79
N PRO A 177 -4.96 24.90 -22.07
CA PRO A 177 -3.94 25.68 -21.38
C PRO A 177 -3.13 24.78 -20.42
N PRO A 178 -1.78 24.88 -20.42
CA PRO A 178 -0.92 23.97 -19.67
C PRO A 178 -1.17 24.02 -18.16
N THR A 179 -1.57 25.18 -17.62
CA THR A 179 -1.93 25.35 -16.21
C THR A 179 -3.18 24.56 -15.82
N VAL A 180 -4.19 24.55 -16.70
CA VAL A 180 -5.43 23.79 -16.48
C VAL A 180 -5.15 22.30 -16.58
N SER A 181 -4.32 21.91 -17.54
CA SER A 181 -3.92 20.52 -17.73
C SER A 181 -3.13 19.97 -16.54
N SER A 182 -2.16 20.73 -16.03
CA SER A 182 -1.40 20.34 -14.84
C SER A 182 -2.28 20.22 -13.59
N LEU A 183 -3.23 21.15 -13.41
CA LEU A 183 -4.16 21.13 -12.29
C LEU A 183 -5.09 19.91 -12.36
N LEU A 184 -5.63 19.59 -13.53
CA LEU A 184 -6.50 18.44 -13.71
C LEU A 184 -5.75 17.10 -13.58
N ILE A 185 -4.50 17.02 -14.02
CA ILE A 185 -3.65 15.83 -13.77
C ILE A 185 -3.47 15.59 -12.28
N GLU A 186 -3.19 16.65 -11.52
CA GLU A 186 -3.00 16.57 -10.07
C GLU A 186 -4.31 16.20 -9.36
N LEU A 187 -5.43 16.86 -9.71
CA LEU A 187 -6.74 16.58 -9.12
C LEU A 187 -7.25 15.17 -9.44
N LEU A 188 -7.03 14.68 -10.66
CA LEU A 188 -7.53 13.39 -11.14
C LEU A 188 -6.54 12.23 -10.91
N HIS A 189 -5.37 12.50 -10.31
CA HIS A 189 -4.32 11.52 -10.02
C HIS A 189 -3.95 10.68 -11.26
N LEU A 190 -3.72 11.37 -12.38
CA LEU A 190 -3.34 10.72 -13.63
C LEU A 190 -1.87 10.25 -13.62
N PRO A 191 -1.55 9.15 -14.34
CA PRO A 191 -0.21 8.59 -14.35
C PRO A 191 0.83 9.54 -15.00
N LEU A 192 2.10 9.37 -14.63
CA LEU A 192 3.20 10.29 -14.98
C LEU A 192 3.49 10.37 -16.50
N ASP A 193 3.23 9.29 -17.22
CA ASP A 193 3.27 9.20 -18.68
C ASP A 193 2.43 10.31 -19.37
N THR A 194 1.29 10.61 -18.79
CA THR A 194 0.33 11.61 -19.26
C THR A 194 0.91 13.03 -19.12
N ARG A 195 1.84 13.23 -18.18
CA ARG A 195 2.55 14.49 -17.96
C ARG A 195 3.68 14.68 -18.98
N GLU A 196 4.32 13.60 -19.40
CA GLU A 196 5.38 13.61 -20.42
C GLU A 196 4.81 13.94 -21.81
N GLU A 197 3.66 13.37 -22.17
CA GLU A 197 2.94 13.68 -23.42
C GLU A 197 2.59 15.18 -23.55
N LEU A 198 2.24 15.83 -22.44
CA LEU A 198 1.98 17.28 -22.40
C LEU A 198 3.22 18.14 -22.62
N ILE A 199 4.36 17.72 -22.06
CA ILE A 199 5.64 18.43 -22.23
C ILE A 199 6.06 18.36 -23.70
N GLU A 200 5.87 17.21 -24.34
CA GLU A 200 6.13 17.01 -25.77
C GLU A 200 5.22 17.86 -26.65
N LYS A 201 3.90 17.87 -26.41
CA LYS A 201 2.96 18.75 -27.13
C LYS A 201 3.30 20.24 -26.97
N LYS A 202 3.72 20.67 -25.78
CA LYS A 202 4.15 22.06 -25.53
C LYS A 202 5.39 22.43 -26.34
N SER A 203 6.35 21.50 -26.49
CA SER A 203 7.56 21.65 -27.32
C SER A 203 7.22 21.77 -28.82
N LEU A 204 6.25 20.98 -29.30
CA LEU A 204 5.78 21.04 -30.69
C LEU A 204 5.08 22.36 -30.99
N LEU A 205 4.16 22.81 -30.12
CA LEU A 205 3.47 24.11 -30.27
C LEU A 205 4.43 25.30 -30.24
N THR A 206 5.47 25.27 -29.41
CA THR A 206 6.49 26.34 -29.40
C THR A 206 7.33 26.35 -30.67
N LYS A 207 7.66 25.19 -31.24
CA LYS A 207 8.35 25.09 -32.53
C LYS A 207 7.48 25.57 -33.70
N GLU A 208 6.19 25.23 -33.71
CA GLU A 208 5.26 25.70 -34.75
C GLU A 208 5.03 27.22 -34.68
N LEU A 209 4.87 27.79 -33.48
CA LEU A 209 4.73 29.24 -33.31
C LEU A 209 6.02 30.00 -33.71
N LEU A 210 7.20 29.42 -33.43
CA LEU A 210 8.48 29.94 -33.91
C LEU A 210 8.56 29.92 -35.44
N ASN A 211 8.10 28.85 -36.09
CA ASN A 211 8.08 28.75 -37.55
C ASN A 211 7.08 29.73 -38.21
N PHE A 212 6.03 30.13 -37.50
CA PHE A 212 5.03 31.09 -37.98
C PHE A 212 5.51 32.55 -37.90
N TRP A 213 6.45 32.87 -36.99
CA TRP A 213 6.97 34.22 -36.77
C TRP A 213 8.34 34.50 -37.43
N VAL A 214 8.91 33.53 -38.14
CA VAL A 214 10.09 33.75 -38.99
C VAL A 214 9.60 34.15 -40.38
N PRO A 215 9.85 35.39 -40.86
CA PRO A 215 9.45 35.78 -42.20
C PRO A 215 10.16 34.89 -43.22
N GLN A 216 9.39 34.18 -44.05
CA GLN A 216 9.92 33.49 -45.22
C GLN A 216 10.54 34.56 -46.12
N ARG A 217 11.88 34.67 -46.12
CA ARG A 217 12.59 35.47 -47.12
C ARG A 217 12.28 34.85 -48.49
N THR A 218 11.39 35.47 -49.24
CA THR A 218 11.21 35.18 -50.66
C THR A 218 12.51 35.55 -51.37
N GLY A 219 13.28 34.54 -51.75
CA GLY A 219 14.45 34.67 -52.59
C GLY A 219 14.04 35.11 -53.99
N SER A 220 14.74 36.13 -54.47
CA SER A 220 14.81 36.63 -55.85
C SER A 220 15.15 35.57 -56.88
#